data_AF-A0A5C0SF85-F1
#
_entry.id   AF-A0A5C0SF85-F1
#
_cell.length_a   1.000
_cell.length_b   1.000
_cell.length_c   1.000
_cell.angle_alpha   90.00
_cell.angle_beta   90.00
_cell.angle_gamma   90.00
#
_symmetry.space_group_name_H-M   'P 1'
#
loop_
_entity.id
_entity.type
_entity.pdbx_description
1 polymer ?
#
loop_
_entity_poly.entity_id
_entity_poly.type
_entity_poly.pdbx_seq_one_letter_code
_entity_poly.pdbx_strand_id
1 'polypeptide(L)'
;MGMSYLLVVLCIEACQNLHVVMEGKMKKKLFVILLSILILLIGCSDQEVKVSKETEPTANIQFEDDLGNMIKMDAPAKKIISLYSAHTENLFSLGLDEEIIGVGKSDAYPAMVTTKERFDYRSDPEKVIAVDPDLVLIRPFIKKSRPEFVEALENAGINVVCLYPDRFEEFPEYIKKLGLLTGKEEKAEELLKKFEEDLKDLEEMTKNIEPKVNVFFESTETEYRTVTTDSMAARAIKLAGGNNIASDAKPIREGTSIASYGEERILEKADKIDVYVSQRGAMNAGGNIHSISIRPGFDTIKAVKEGRVYTINEKLVSSPTFRFSKGVKELARMFYPNIMDNLDEFKKDKELTRSQLAKMSVMFKHKGIFAPTSRYYRKEHRGHVYGTFKDVTIDNKNFDYIETAVLSSYVESEKNNFYPDNKVTREELAKTLYMLTDLKDKEGTPLIKDIDKVKNARIVEIVVENGLMQLEEENFNPDKIVTEKEAVESMEKIKNLK
;
A
#
# COMPACT_ATOMS: atom_id res chain seq x y z
N MET A 1 -31.80 22.65 37.51
CA MET A 1 -33.27 22.52 37.70
C MET A 1 -33.69 22.63 39.18
N GLY A 2 -33.07 23.51 39.98
CA GLY A 2 -33.31 23.56 41.44
C GLY A 2 -33.66 24.92 42.05
N MET A 3 -33.48 26.04 41.33
CA MET A 3 -33.67 27.39 41.91
C MET A 3 -35.02 28.03 41.52
N SER A 4 -35.57 27.68 40.35
CA SER A 4 -36.86 28.21 39.89
C SER A 4 -38.06 27.56 40.57
N TYR A 5 -37.94 26.31 41.03
CA TYR A 5 -39.00 25.64 41.79
C TYR A 5 -39.16 26.23 43.19
N LEU A 6 -38.06 26.65 43.82
CA LEU A 6 -38.08 27.22 45.17
C LEU A 6 -38.76 28.61 45.22
N LEU A 7 -38.59 29.41 44.16
CA LEU A 7 -39.26 30.72 44.02
C LEU A 7 -40.76 30.60 43.75
N VAL A 8 -41.17 29.58 42.99
CA VAL A 8 -42.61 29.33 42.73
C VAL A 8 -43.30 28.82 44.00
N VAL A 9 -42.64 27.95 44.78
CA VAL A 9 -43.19 27.45 46.06
C VAL A 9 -43.29 28.58 47.10
N LEU A 10 -42.28 29.45 47.22
CA LEU A 10 -42.32 30.61 48.13
C LEU A 10 -43.41 31.63 47.76
N CYS A 11 -43.69 31.83 46.47
CA CYS A 11 -44.79 32.69 46.01
C CYS A 11 -46.17 32.09 46.31
N ILE A 12 -46.33 30.76 46.23
CA ILE A 12 -47.59 30.09 46.52
C ILE A 12 -47.88 30.11 48.04
N GLU A 13 -46.87 29.88 48.88
CA GLU A 13 -46.99 29.98 50.35
C GLU A 13 -47.28 31.41 50.82
N ALA A 14 -46.68 32.42 50.20
CA ALA A 14 -46.99 33.82 50.48
C ALA A 14 -48.44 34.18 50.09
N CYS A 15 -48.98 33.58 49.03
CA CYS A 15 -50.35 33.80 48.59
C CYS A 15 -51.39 33.09 49.48
N GLN A 16 -51.06 31.92 50.02
CA GLN A 16 -51.92 31.20 50.97
C GLN A 16 -51.98 31.88 52.34
N ASN A 17 -50.88 32.49 52.80
CA ASN A 17 -50.85 33.21 54.07
C ASN A 17 -51.51 34.60 54.04
N LEU A 18 -51.77 35.17 52.86
CA LEU A 18 -52.48 36.45 52.72
C LEU A 18 -54.01 36.30 52.84
N HIS A 19 -54.53 35.08 52.98
CA HIS A 19 -55.96 34.81 52.89
C HIS A 19 -56.74 35.09 54.20
N VAL A 20 -56.06 35.37 55.32
CA VAL A 20 -56.67 35.35 56.67
C VAL A 20 -57.08 36.73 57.22
N VAL A 21 -56.58 37.87 56.74
CA VAL A 21 -57.03 39.17 57.28
C VAL A 21 -57.09 40.20 56.16
N MET A 22 -58.29 40.62 55.74
CA MET A 22 -58.64 41.96 55.20
C MET A 22 -60.01 41.94 54.48
N GLU A 23 -60.88 42.89 54.86
CA GLU A 23 -62.25 43.07 54.38
C GLU A 23 -62.40 43.63 52.94
N GLY A 24 -63.54 43.32 52.32
CA GLY A 24 -63.77 43.28 50.87
C GLY A 24 -63.65 44.56 50.05
N LYS A 25 -63.51 45.76 50.64
CA LYS A 25 -63.28 47.00 49.85
C LYS A 25 -61.80 47.28 49.56
N MET A 26 -60.89 46.74 50.38
CA MET A 26 -59.44 46.91 50.21
C MET A 26 -58.85 45.87 49.24
N LYS A 27 -59.50 44.71 49.11
CA LYS A 27 -59.15 43.65 48.13
C LYS A 27 -59.30 44.11 46.67
N LYS A 28 -60.33 44.88 46.31
CA LYS A 28 -60.51 45.38 44.93
C LYS A 28 -59.46 46.44 44.55
N LYS A 29 -59.07 47.33 45.47
CA LYS A 29 -58.01 48.31 45.22
C LYS A 29 -56.62 47.67 45.16
N LEU A 30 -56.33 46.72 46.04
CA LEU A 30 -55.06 45.99 46.03
C LEU A 30 -54.95 45.06 44.81
N PHE A 31 -56.05 44.44 44.36
CA PHE A 31 -56.09 43.64 43.13
C PHE A 31 -55.92 44.51 41.88
N VAL A 32 -56.53 45.69 41.82
CA VAL A 32 -56.33 46.63 40.68
C VAL A 32 -54.91 47.21 40.67
N ILE A 33 -54.30 47.46 41.83
CA ILE A 33 -52.89 47.90 41.94
C ILE A 33 -51.92 46.76 41.58
N LEU A 34 -52.16 45.53 42.02
CA LEU A 34 -51.36 44.36 41.60
C LEU A 34 -51.52 44.06 40.11
N LEU A 35 -52.72 44.21 39.54
CA LEU A 35 -52.98 44.00 38.12
C LEU A 35 -52.37 45.10 37.24
N SER A 36 -52.30 46.35 37.73
CA SER A 36 -51.63 47.45 37.03
C SER A 36 -50.10 47.40 37.15
N ILE A 37 -49.55 46.88 38.26
CA ILE A 37 -48.12 46.55 38.37
C ILE A 37 -47.75 45.37 37.46
N LEU A 38 -48.65 44.39 37.29
CA LEU A 38 -48.46 43.27 36.36
C LEU A 38 -48.48 43.70 34.88
N ILE A 39 -49.27 44.73 34.53
CA ILE A 39 -49.35 45.28 33.17
C ILE A 39 -48.16 46.23 32.88
N LEU A 40 -47.60 46.90 33.89
CA LEU A 40 -46.41 47.75 33.76
C LEU A 40 -45.08 46.97 33.67
N LEU A 41 -45.06 45.67 33.97
CA LEU A 41 -43.89 44.79 33.81
C LEU A 41 -43.83 44.07 32.45
N ILE A 42 -44.82 44.28 31.57
CA ILE A 42 -44.84 43.71 30.20
C ILE A 42 -44.24 44.70 29.17
N GLY A 43 -43.91 45.92 29.60
CA GLY A 43 -43.34 46.96 28.74
C GLY A 43 -41.84 47.19 28.99
N CYS A 44 -40.98 46.27 28.55
CA CYS A 44 -39.64 46.59 28.03
C CYS A 44 -38.89 45.33 27.55
N SER A 45 -38.33 45.46 26.35
CA SER A 45 -37.23 44.67 25.76
C SER A 45 -37.67 43.72 24.64
N ASP A 46 -37.73 44.26 23.41
CA ASP A 46 -37.29 43.52 22.22
C ASP A 46 -35.78 43.25 22.39
N GLN A 47 -35.46 42.24 23.17
CA GLN A 47 -34.29 41.42 22.93
C GLN A 47 -34.82 40.06 22.53
N GLU A 48 -34.51 39.66 21.29
CA GLU A 48 -34.60 38.29 20.85
C GLU A 48 -33.89 37.41 21.88
N VAL A 49 -34.68 36.77 22.75
CA VAL A 49 -34.19 35.66 23.56
C VAL A 49 -33.99 34.53 22.56
N LYS A 50 -32.78 34.45 22.00
CA LYS A 50 -32.23 33.22 21.44
C LYS A 50 -32.29 32.19 22.56
N VAL A 51 -33.37 31.43 22.58
CA VAL A 51 -33.34 30.07 23.10
C VAL A 51 -32.31 29.38 22.21
N SER A 52 -31.07 29.35 22.67
CA SER A 52 -30.08 28.43 22.14
C SER A 52 -30.69 27.05 22.34
N LYS A 53 -31.27 26.50 21.27
CA LYS A 53 -31.15 25.06 21.05
C LYS A 53 -29.70 24.76 21.38
N GLU A 54 -29.47 23.95 22.41
CA GLU A 54 -28.25 23.17 22.46
C GLU A 54 -28.25 22.42 21.14
N THR A 55 -27.56 22.99 20.15
CA THR A 55 -27.18 22.29 18.94
C THR A 55 -26.42 21.10 19.48
N GLU A 56 -27.00 19.91 19.34
CA GLU A 56 -26.20 18.69 19.37
C GLU A 56 -24.96 18.98 18.50
N PRO A 57 -23.75 18.60 18.97
CA PRO A 57 -22.55 18.83 18.19
C PRO A 57 -22.80 18.29 16.78
N THR A 58 -22.78 19.18 15.79
CA THR A 58 -22.92 18.78 14.40
C THR A 58 -21.68 17.95 14.10
N ALA A 59 -21.86 16.63 13.96
CA ALA A 59 -20.79 15.73 13.56
C ALA A 59 -20.04 16.33 12.35
N ASN A 60 -18.75 16.59 12.52
CA ASN A 60 -17.94 17.25 11.49
C ASN A 60 -17.56 16.30 10.35
N ILE A 61 -17.67 14.98 10.58
CA ILE A 61 -17.41 13.93 9.61
C ILE A 61 -18.72 13.22 9.31
N GLN A 62 -19.17 13.29 8.06
CA GLN A 62 -20.36 12.60 7.61
C GLN A 62 -20.25 12.16 6.15
N PHE A 63 -20.49 10.88 5.88
CA PHE A 63 -20.56 10.31 4.53
C PHE A 63 -21.29 8.97 4.53
N GLU A 64 -21.65 8.46 3.36
CA GLU A 64 -22.20 7.12 3.18
C GLU A 64 -21.07 6.10 2.92
N ASP A 65 -21.01 5.05 3.74
CA ASP A 65 -20.09 3.94 3.56
C ASP A 65 -20.51 3.03 2.38
N ASP A 66 -19.69 2.04 2.03
CA ASP A 66 -19.94 1.21 0.84
C ASP A 66 -21.02 0.12 1.07
N LEU A 67 -21.71 0.17 2.22
CA LEU A 67 -22.92 -0.61 2.50
C LEU A 67 -24.19 0.27 2.56
N GLY A 68 -24.05 1.57 2.36
CA GLY A 68 -25.16 2.53 2.43
C GLY A 68 -25.45 3.08 3.82
N ASN A 69 -24.55 2.85 4.79
CA ASN A 69 -24.71 3.38 6.14
C ASN A 69 -24.21 4.81 6.22
N MET A 70 -25.00 5.68 6.85
CA MET A 70 -24.56 7.04 7.15
C MET A 70 -23.61 7.04 8.35
N ILE A 71 -22.32 7.24 8.07
CA ILE A 71 -21.29 7.42 9.09
C ILE A 71 -21.37 8.84 9.63
N LYS A 72 -21.30 8.99 10.95
CA LYS A 72 -21.26 10.28 11.64
C LYS A 72 -20.24 10.21 12.78
N MET A 73 -19.25 11.09 12.75
CA MET A 73 -18.24 11.19 13.81
C MET A 73 -18.01 12.66 14.17
N ASP A 74 -17.88 12.94 15.46
CA ASP A 74 -17.69 14.31 15.96
C ASP A 74 -16.24 14.80 15.79
N ALA A 75 -15.28 13.86 15.76
CA ALA A 75 -13.86 14.13 15.63
C ALA A 75 -13.15 12.98 14.87
N PRO A 76 -11.97 13.25 14.29
CA PRO A 76 -11.12 12.22 13.71
C PRO A 76 -10.74 11.10 14.68
N ALA A 77 -10.64 9.88 14.15
CA ALA A 77 -10.23 8.68 14.89
C ALA A 77 -8.77 8.76 15.36
N LYS A 78 -8.51 8.24 16.56
CA LYS A 78 -7.19 8.17 17.23
C LYS A 78 -6.81 6.76 17.67
N LYS A 79 -7.75 5.81 17.68
CA LYS A 79 -7.54 4.41 18.04
C LYS A 79 -8.18 3.50 17.01
N ILE A 80 -7.43 3.24 15.94
CA ILE A 80 -7.91 2.57 14.74
C ILE A 80 -7.54 1.09 14.78
N ILE A 81 -8.53 0.23 14.53
CA ILE A 81 -8.31 -1.17 14.17
C ILE A 81 -8.67 -1.37 12.70
N SER A 82 -7.70 -1.87 11.94
CA SER A 82 -7.84 -2.12 10.50
C SER A 82 -7.91 -3.61 10.21
N LEU A 83 -9.07 -4.10 9.77
CA LEU A 83 -9.29 -5.54 9.53
C LEU A 83 -9.15 -5.92 8.04
N TYR A 84 -8.64 -5.02 7.21
CA TYR A 84 -8.33 -5.26 5.80
C TYR A 84 -7.01 -4.60 5.41
N SER A 85 -6.13 -5.36 4.76
CA SER A 85 -4.75 -4.92 4.55
C SER A 85 -4.56 -3.68 3.69
N ALA A 86 -5.50 -3.39 2.78
CA ALA A 86 -5.40 -2.17 1.98
C ALA A 86 -5.71 -0.93 2.82
N HIS A 87 -6.65 -1.02 3.78
CA HIS A 87 -6.88 0.05 4.76
C HIS A 87 -5.60 0.28 5.56
N THR A 88 -5.02 -0.78 6.11
CA THR A 88 -3.80 -0.69 6.92
C THR A 88 -2.71 0.04 6.17
N GLU A 89 -2.38 -0.42 4.96
CA GLU A 89 -1.33 0.18 4.14
C GLU A 89 -1.58 1.67 3.86
N ASN A 90 -2.80 2.04 3.48
CA ASN A 90 -3.11 3.43 3.17
C ASN A 90 -3.10 4.31 4.43
N LEU A 91 -3.55 3.80 5.58
CA LEU A 91 -3.45 4.53 6.85
C LEU A 91 -1.98 4.78 7.22
N PHE A 92 -1.08 3.80 7.02
CA PHE A 92 0.35 4.02 7.17
C PHE A 92 0.87 5.09 6.20
N SER A 93 0.44 5.10 4.94
CA SER A 93 0.80 6.16 3.98
C SER A 93 0.31 7.54 4.42
N LEU A 94 -0.84 7.62 5.09
CA LEU A 94 -1.38 8.86 5.68
C LEU A 94 -0.64 9.29 6.97
N GLY A 95 0.36 8.53 7.41
CA GLY A 95 1.18 8.84 8.59
C GLY A 95 0.52 8.46 9.91
N LEU A 96 -0.41 7.50 9.91
CA LEU A 96 -1.18 7.08 11.10
C LEU A 96 -0.55 5.91 11.86
N ASP A 97 0.79 5.83 11.90
CA ASP A 97 1.46 4.73 12.61
C ASP A 97 1.01 4.67 14.07
N GLU A 98 0.93 5.81 14.77
CA GLU A 98 0.58 5.84 16.19
C GLU A 98 -0.90 5.52 16.45
N GLU A 99 -1.80 6.01 15.60
CA GLU A 99 -3.25 5.83 15.73
C GLU A 99 -3.71 4.41 15.38
N ILE A 100 -2.95 3.66 14.57
CA ILE A 100 -3.23 2.25 14.31
C ILE A 100 -2.79 1.43 15.52
N ILE A 101 -3.76 1.04 16.34
CA ILE A 101 -3.55 0.19 17.52
C ILE A 101 -3.67 -1.30 17.19
N GLY A 102 -4.32 -1.65 16.07
CA GLY A 102 -4.54 -3.04 15.69
C GLY A 102 -4.68 -3.27 14.19
N VAL A 103 -4.20 -4.42 13.74
CA VAL A 103 -4.24 -4.83 12.32
C VAL A 103 -4.75 -6.26 12.17
N GLY A 104 -5.18 -6.63 10.96
CA GLY A 104 -5.57 -7.99 10.63
C GLY A 104 -4.39 -9.00 10.66
N LYS A 105 -4.72 -10.29 10.75
CA LYS A 105 -3.72 -11.39 10.68
C LYS A 105 -2.97 -11.47 9.33
N SER A 106 -3.56 -10.96 8.26
CA SER A 106 -2.97 -11.01 6.91
C SER A 106 -2.03 -9.83 6.62
N ASP A 107 -1.99 -8.82 7.48
CA ASP A 107 -1.22 -7.60 7.28
C ASP A 107 0.27 -7.85 7.31
N ALA A 108 0.96 -7.29 6.32
CA ALA A 108 2.36 -7.54 6.02
C ALA A 108 3.13 -6.31 5.51
N TYR A 109 2.44 -5.21 5.24
CA TYR A 109 3.07 -4.01 4.71
C TYR A 109 2.41 -2.76 5.29
N PRO A 110 3.20 -1.73 5.63
CA PRO A 110 4.67 -1.73 5.60
C PRO A 110 5.26 -2.57 6.76
N ALA A 111 6.59 -2.74 6.87
CA ALA A 111 7.19 -3.65 7.86
C ALA A 111 6.77 -3.36 9.33
N MET A 112 6.48 -2.10 9.63
CA MET A 112 5.96 -1.60 10.90
C MET A 112 4.66 -2.29 11.35
N VAL A 113 3.86 -2.90 10.46
CA VAL A 113 2.68 -3.69 10.88
C VAL A 113 3.03 -4.86 11.80
N THR A 114 4.30 -5.28 11.84
CA THR A 114 4.77 -6.36 12.71
C THR A 114 4.82 -5.97 14.18
N THR A 115 4.81 -4.69 14.52
CA THR A 115 4.79 -4.19 15.90
C THR A 115 3.37 -4.02 16.44
N LYS A 116 2.34 -4.11 15.58
CA LYS A 116 0.94 -3.88 15.94
C LYS A 116 0.27 -5.14 16.47
N GLU A 117 -0.71 -4.96 17.36
CA GLU A 117 -1.54 -6.07 17.82
C GLU A 117 -2.37 -6.65 16.67
N ARG A 118 -2.56 -7.97 16.67
CA ARG A 118 -3.24 -8.68 15.58
C ARG A 118 -4.63 -9.15 16.00
N PHE A 119 -5.63 -8.67 15.28
CA PHE A 119 -7.03 -9.04 15.44
C PHE A 119 -7.51 -9.95 14.31
N ASP A 120 -8.54 -10.74 14.62
CA ASP A 120 -9.19 -11.65 13.68
C ASP A 120 -10.69 -11.59 13.88
N TYR A 121 -11.39 -11.08 12.87
CA TYR A 121 -12.85 -10.98 12.86
C TYR A 121 -13.57 -12.34 12.96
N ARG A 122 -12.84 -13.45 12.89
CA ARG A 122 -13.37 -14.80 13.18
C ARG A 122 -13.32 -15.18 14.66
N SER A 123 -12.60 -14.40 15.47
CA SER A 123 -12.45 -14.61 16.92
C SER A 123 -13.53 -13.84 17.70
N ASP A 124 -13.45 -13.92 19.02
CA ASP A 124 -14.32 -13.21 19.95
C ASP A 124 -14.25 -11.67 19.76
N PRO A 125 -15.37 -10.97 19.50
CA PRO A 125 -15.41 -9.51 19.40
C PRO A 125 -15.00 -8.80 20.70
N GLU A 126 -15.13 -9.44 21.87
CA GLU A 126 -14.74 -8.85 23.16
C GLU A 126 -13.26 -8.45 23.21
N LYS A 127 -12.40 -9.11 22.42
CA LYS A 127 -10.98 -8.71 22.32
C LYS A 127 -10.79 -7.35 21.66
N VAL A 128 -11.63 -7.06 20.65
CA VAL A 128 -11.61 -5.76 19.97
C VAL A 128 -12.26 -4.71 20.86
N ILE A 129 -13.37 -5.04 21.53
CA ILE A 129 -14.05 -4.14 22.47
C ILE A 129 -13.14 -3.76 23.64
N ALA A 130 -12.39 -4.72 24.18
CA ALA A 130 -11.54 -4.51 25.36
C ALA A 130 -10.41 -3.49 25.16
N VAL A 131 -9.98 -3.25 23.92
CA VAL A 131 -8.95 -2.23 23.62
C VAL A 131 -9.55 -0.86 23.28
N ASP A 132 -10.88 -0.73 23.36
CA ASP A 132 -11.62 0.52 23.25
C ASP A 132 -11.23 1.35 22.00
N PRO A 133 -11.37 0.80 20.78
CA PRO A 133 -11.10 1.53 19.54
C PRO A 133 -12.23 2.54 19.27
N ASP A 134 -11.88 3.68 18.68
CA ASP A 134 -12.87 4.66 18.22
C ASP A 134 -13.29 4.43 16.76
N LEU A 135 -12.53 3.63 16.01
CA LEU A 135 -12.81 3.25 14.64
C LEU A 135 -12.34 1.82 14.32
N VAL A 136 -13.23 1.03 13.73
CA VAL A 136 -12.91 -0.28 13.13
C VAL A 136 -13.22 -0.25 11.64
N LEU A 137 -12.18 -0.41 10.82
CA LEU A 137 -12.30 -0.41 9.36
C LEU A 137 -12.43 -1.85 8.83
N ILE A 138 -13.49 -2.08 8.07
CA ILE A 138 -13.81 -3.38 7.47
C ILE A 138 -14.12 -3.27 5.97
N ARG A 139 -14.15 -4.44 5.32
CA ARG A 139 -14.67 -4.59 3.94
C ARG A 139 -16.03 -5.30 3.94
N PRO A 140 -16.86 -5.19 2.89
CA PRO A 140 -18.21 -5.78 2.84
C PRO A 140 -18.26 -7.27 3.15
N PHE A 141 -17.22 -8.01 2.75
CA PHE A 141 -17.10 -9.44 3.04
C PHE A 141 -17.11 -9.76 4.54
N ILE A 142 -16.55 -8.90 5.40
CA ILE A 142 -16.52 -9.14 6.85
C ILE A 142 -17.93 -9.04 7.41
N LYS A 143 -18.66 -7.95 7.13
CA LYS A 143 -20.08 -7.80 7.53
C LYS A 143 -20.93 -8.96 7.03
N LYS A 144 -20.73 -9.39 5.79
CA LYS A 144 -21.48 -10.52 5.21
C LYS A 144 -21.15 -11.87 5.85
N SER A 145 -19.87 -12.13 6.15
CA SER A 145 -19.43 -13.45 6.62
C SER A 145 -19.45 -13.62 8.13
N ARG A 146 -19.46 -12.51 8.88
CA ARG A 146 -19.48 -12.45 10.35
C ARG A 146 -20.31 -11.25 10.83
N PRO A 147 -21.63 -11.21 10.54
CA PRO A 147 -22.50 -10.12 10.98
C PRO A 147 -22.53 -9.96 12.50
N GLU A 148 -22.52 -11.07 13.24
CA GLU A 148 -22.56 -11.09 14.70
C GLU A 148 -21.35 -10.40 15.35
N PHE A 149 -20.18 -10.54 14.72
CA PHE A 149 -18.96 -9.85 15.15
C PHE A 149 -19.11 -8.34 14.99
N VAL A 150 -19.64 -7.89 13.85
CA VAL A 150 -19.79 -6.46 13.57
C VAL A 150 -20.88 -5.84 14.45
N GLU A 151 -22.02 -6.51 14.61
CA GLU A 151 -23.12 -6.05 15.47
C GLU A 151 -22.68 -5.91 16.93
N ALA A 152 -21.84 -6.80 17.43
CA ALA A 152 -21.30 -6.69 18.79
C ALA A 152 -20.46 -5.40 18.96
N LEU A 153 -19.64 -5.03 17.98
CA LEU A 153 -18.86 -3.79 18.00
C LEU A 153 -19.76 -2.55 17.93
N GLU A 154 -20.73 -2.56 17.02
CA GLU A 154 -21.71 -1.47 16.85
C GLU A 154 -22.52 -1.27 18.15
N ASN A 155 -22.99 -2.36 18.78
CA ASN A 155 -23.71 -2.32 20.06
C ASN A 155 -22.86 -1.84 21.23
N ALA A 156 -21.53 -2.01 21.15
CA ALA A 156 -20.58 -1.47 22.12
C ALA A 156 -20.28 0.03 21.89
N GLY A 157 -20.90 0.66 20.89
CA GLY A 157 -20.72 2.07 20.56
C GLY A 157 -19.46 2.37 19.73
N ILE A 158 -18.82 1.35 19.16
CA ILE A 158 -17.64 1.51 18.31
C ILE A 158 -18.08 1.88 16.90
N ASN A 159 -17.45 2.89 16.29
CA ASN A 159 -17.70 3.21 14.88
C ASN A 159 -17.12 2.10 14.00
N VAL A 160 -17.99 1.31 13.35
CA VAL A 160 -17.57 0.35 12.34
C VAL A 160 -17.87 0.94 10.96
N VAL A 161 -16.83 1.13 10.16
CA VAL A 161 -16.95 1.75 8.83
C VAL A 161 -16.55 0.76 7.75
N CYS A 162 -17.43 0.56 6.77
CA CYS A 162 -17.19 -0.36 5.67
C CYS A 162 -16.74 0.37 4.40
N LEU A 163 -15.49 0.14 3.97
CA LEU A 163 -14.94 0.72 2.74
C LEU A 163 -14.33 -0.37 1.84
N TYR A 164 -14.54 -0.28 0.53
CA TYR A 164 -14.00 -1.17 -0.48
C TYR A 164 -14.20 -0.58 -1.90
N PRO A 165 -13.22 0.15 -2.45
CA PRO A 165 -13.24 0.53 -3.85
C PRO A 165 -12.89 -0.70 -4.71
N ASP A 166 -13.90 -1.30 -5.35
CA ASP A 166 -13.68 -2.49 -6.18
C ASP A 166 -13.12 -2.11 -7.56
N ARG A 167 -13.43 -0.88 -8.00
CA ARG A 167 -12.96 -0.30 -9.27
C ARG A 167 -11.82 0.67 -9.06
N PHE A 168 -10.99 0.82 -10.10
CA PHE A 168 -9.87 1.74 -10.06
C PHE A 168 -10.33 3.19 -9.87
N GLU A 169 -11.43 3.58 -10.51
CA GLU A 169 -11.99 4.92 -10.49
C GLU A 169 -12.53 5.32 -9.10
N GLU A 170 -12.80 4.35 -8.23
CA GLU A 170 -13.30 4.56 -6.86
C GLU A 170 -12.15 4.83 -5.87
N PHE A 171 -10.91 4.54 -6.26
CA PHE A 171 -9.75 4.65 -5.37
C PHE A 171 -9.53 6.06 -4.79
N PRO A 172 -9.63 7.17 -5.57
CA PRO A 172 -9.47 8.51 -5.03
C PRO A 172 -10.49 8.86 -3.94
N GLU A 173 -11.76 8.52 -4.17
CA GLU A 173 -12.82 8.80 -3.19
C GLU A 173 -12.63 7.98 -1.91
N TYR A 174 -12.24 6.71 -2.04
CA TYR A 174 -11.89 5.87 -0.90
C TYR A 174 -10.77 6.47 -0.05
N ILE A 175 -9.71 6.99 -0.67
CA ILE A 175 -8.62 7.65 0.04
C ILE A 175 -9.10 8.95 0.72
N LYS A 176 -9.98 9.73 0.07
CA LYS A 176 -10.60 10.93 0.67
C LYS A 176 -11.44 10.58 1.89
N LYS A 177 -12.24 9.50 1.84
CA LYS A 177 -12.98 8.98 3.02
C LYS A 177 -12.03 8.60 4.16
N LEU A 178 -10.91 7.92 3.87
CA LEU A 178 -9.88 7.63 4.89
C LEU A 178 -9.26 8.91 5.47
N GLY A 179 -8.94 9.90 4.63
CA GLY A 179 -8.43 11.20 5.06
C GLY A 179 -9.40 11.89 6.00
N LEU A 180 -10.69 11.95 5.65
CA LEU A 180 -11.75 12.56 6.45
C LEU A 180 -11.93 11.87 7.81
N LEU A 181 -11.95 10.53 7.84
CA LEU A 181 -12.07 9.76 9.09
C LEU A 181 -10.92 10.01 10.08
N THR A 182 -9.77 10.47 9.59
CA THR A 182 -8.50 10.50 10.33
C THR A 182 -7.91 11.90 10.44
N GLY A 183 -8.57 12.93 9.89
CA GLY A 183 -8.08 14.31 9.89
C GLY A 183 -6.80 14.47 9.06
N LYS A 184 -6.66 13.66 8.00
CA LYS A 184 -5.49 13.62 7.10
C LYS A 184 -5.86 13.99 5.66
N GLU A 185 -6.87 14.84 5.46
CA GLU A 185 -7.38 15.24 4.15
C GLU A 185 -6.31 15.88 3.27
N GLU A 186 -5.51 16.81 3.81
CA GLU A 186 -4.41 17.44 3.07
C GLU A 186 -3.37 16.40 2.62
N LYS A 187 -3.02 15.46 3.51
CA LYS A 187 -2.07 14.39 3.19
C LYS A 187 -2.64 13.42 2.16
N ALA A 188 -3.93 13.10 2.25
CA ALA A 188 -4.64 12.28 1.29
C ALA A 188 -4.59 12.90 -0.11
N GLU A 189 -4.86 14.20 -0.23
CA GLU A 189 -4.80 14.93 -1.50
C GLU A 189 -3.37 14.99 -2.08
N GLU A 190 -2.36 15.26 -1.23
CA GLU A 190 -0.94 15.24 -1.62
C GLU A 190 -0.54 13.88 -2.22
N LEU A 191 -0.91 12.79 -1.55
CA LEU A 191 -0.59 11.43 -1.99
C LEU A 191 -1.34 11.05 -3.27
N LEU A 192 -2.61 11.45 -3.40
CA LEU A 192 -3.39 11.21 -4.62
C LEU A 192 -2.78 11.94 -5.81
N LYS A 193 -2.40 13.20 -5.65
CA LYS A 193 -1.72 13.96 -6.71
C LYS A 193 -0.43 13.26 -7.14
N LYS A 194 0.42 12.87 -6.17
CA LYS A 194 1.65 12.14 -6.47
C LYS A 194 1.37 10.80 -7.17
N PHE A 195 0.35 10.08 -6.74
CA PHE A 195 -0.04 8.81 -7.33
C PHE A 195 -0.47 8.97 -8.79
N GLU A 196 -1.26 10.00 -9.10
CA GLU A 196 -1.65 10.32 -10.47
C GLU A 196 -0.45 10.72 -11.35
N GLU A 197 0.48 11.52 -10.81
CA GLU A 197 1.74 11.87 -11.48
C GLU A 197 2.58 10.62 -11.79
N ASP A 198 2.78 9.74 -10.80
CA ASP A 198 3.54 8.51 -10.97
C ASP A 198 2.91 7.58 -12.04
N LEU A 199 1.58 7.49 -12.11
CA LEU A 199 0.89 6.71 -13.14
C LEU A 199 0.97 7.34 -14.53
N LYS A 200 0.87 8.67 -14.61
CA LYS A 200 0.98 9.42 -15.87
C LYS A 200 2.37 9.27 -16.46
N ASP A 201 3.42 9.37 -15.64
CA ASP A 201 4.80 9.18 -16.10
C ASP A 201 5.00 7.78 -16.70
N LEU A 202 4.43 6.74 -16.07
CA LEU A 202 4.48 5.37 -16.58
C LEU A 202 3.69 5.19 -17.89
N GLU A 203 2.52 5.81 -18.00
CA GLU A 203 1.74 5.79 -19.23
C GLU A 203 2.50 6.51 -20.36
N GLU A 204 3.12 7.66 -20.09
CA GLU A 204 3.93 8.39 -21.06
C GLU A 204 5.15 7.59 -21.57
N MET A 205 5.80 6.82 -20.70
CA MET A 205 6.90 5.93 -21.08
C MET A 205 6.47 4.80 -22.01
N THR A 206 5.22 4.34 -21.91
CA THR A 206 4.75 3.12 -22.58
C THR A 206 3.76 3.36 -23.72
N LYS A 207 3.11 4.54 -23.77
CA LYS A 207 2.01 4.82 -24.72
C LYS A 207 2.41 4.72 -26.19
N ASN A 208 3.65 5.09 -26.54
CA ASN A 208 4.11 5.12 -27.94
C ASN A 208 4.82 3.83 -28.38
N ILE A 209 4.92 2.82 -27.51
CA ILE A 209 5.57 1.55 -27.86
C ILE A 209 4.62 0.73 -28.74
N GLU A 210 5.05 0.43 -29.97
CA GLU A 210 4.30 -0.41 -30.91
C GLU A 210 5.20 -1.49 -31.54
N PRO A 211 4.67 -2.71 -31.80
CA PRO A 211 3.33 -3.17 -31.41
C PRO A 211 3.21 -3.36 -29.88
N LYS A 212 2.01 -3.12 -29.34
CA LYS A 212 1.69 -3.48 -27.95
C LYS A 212 1.86 -4.98 -27.71
N VAL A 213 2.38 -5.36 -26.53
CA VAL A 213 2.45 -6.79 -26.16
C VAL A 213 1.07 -7.30 -25.79
N ASN A 214 0.70 -8.46 -26.31
CA ASN A 214 -0.51 -9.16 -25.90
C ASN A 214 -0.24 -9.95 -24.61
N VAL A 215 -1.00 -9.62 -23.58
CA VAL A 215 -0.83 -10.13 -22.23
C VAL A 215 -2.01 -11.02 -21.89
N PHE A 216 -1.72 -12.25 -21.47
CA PHE A 216 -2.67 -13.05 -20.72
C PHE A 216 -2.37 -12.91 -19.22
N PHE A 217 -3.39 -12.53 -18.45
CA PHE A 217 -3.28 -12.37 -17.00
C PHE A 217 -4.11 -13.45 -16.30
N GLU A 218 -3.44 -14.35 -15.60
CA GLU A 218 -4.04 -15.38 -14.76
C GLU A 218 -4.19 -14.83 -13.33
N SER A 219 -5.42 -14.57 -12.90
CA SER A 219 -5.71 -14.19 -11.52
C SER A 219 -5.67 -15.39 -10.58
N THR A 220 -6.17 -16.54 -11.03
CA THR A 220 -6.09 -17.81 -10.31
C THR A 220 -6.12 -18.99 -11.28
N GLU A 221 -5.41 -20.05 -10.90
CA GLU A 221 -5.39 -21.32 -11.64
C GLU A 221 -6.77 -22.01 -11.63
N THR A 222 -7.61 -21.74 -10.63
CA THR A 222 -8.97 -22.28 -10.59
C THR A 222 -9.74 -21.82 -11.83
N GLU A 223 -10.14 -22.76 -12.69
CA GLU A 223 -10.86 -22.51 -13.95
C GLU A 223 -10.15 -21.52 -14.90
N TYR A 224 -8.83 -21.35 -14.75
CA TYR A 224 -8.03 -20.40 -15.52
C TYR A 224 -8.64 -18.99 -15.53
N ARG A 225 -9.02 -18.50 -14.35
CA ARG A 225 -9.69 -17.21 -14.22
C ARG A 225 -8.73 -16.06 -14.51
N THR A 226 -9.23 -15.11 -15.27
CA THR A 226 -8.61 -13.84 -15.60
C THR A 226 -9.38 -12.69 -14.93
N VAL A 227 -9.13 -11.46 -15.36
CA VAL A 227 -9.71 -10.25 -14.79
C VAL A 227 -10.62 -9.55 -15.78
N THR A 228 -11.66 -8.87 -15.28
CA THR A 228 -12.53 -8.04 -16.12
C THR A 228 -11.81 -6.77 -16.58
N THR A 229 -12.31 -6.16 -17.65
CA THR A 229 -11.72 -4.95 -18.26
C THR A 229 -11.78 -3.70 -17.37
N ASP A 230 -12.73 -3.64 -16.43
CA ASP A 230 -12.89 -2.56 -15.44
C ASP A 230 -12.14 -2.82 -14.11
N SER A 231 -11.45 -3.95 -13.99
CA SER A 231 -10.67 -4.27 -12.80
C SER A 231 -9.39 -3.43 -12.68
N MET A 232 -8.88 -3.29 -11.44
CA MET A 232 -7.57 -2.70 -11.19
C MET A 232 -6.45 -3.39 -11.97
N ALA A 233 -6.45 -4.72 -12.06
CA ALA A 233 -5.40 -5.46 -12.77
C ALA A 233 -5.45 -5.20 -14.28
N ALA A 234 -6.63 -5.16 -14.89
CA ALA A 234 -6.76 -4.78 -16.30
C ALA A 234 -6.33 -3.33 -16.53
N ARG A 235 -6.65 -2.41 -15.62
CA ARG A 235 -6.15 -1.03 -15.66
C ARG A 235 -4.62 -1.00 -15.58
N ALA A 236 -4.02 -1.82 -14.72
CA ALA A 236 -2.56 -1.90 -14.58
C ALA A 236 -1.88 -2.39 -15.86
N ILE A 237 -2.45 -3.43 -16.52
CA ILE A 237 -1.96 -3.92 -17.81
C ILE A 237 -1.98 -2.80 -18.85
N LYS A 238 -3.09 -2.06 -18.94
CA LYS A 238 -3.25 -0.95 -19.89
C LYS A 238 -2.23 0.17 -19.64
N LEU A 239 -2.11 0.62 -18.39
CA LEU A 239 -1.16 1.67 -17.99
C LEU A 239 0.30 1.26 -18.20
N ALA A 240 0.60 -0.04 -18.12
CA ALA A 240 1.92 -0.60 -18.43
C ALA A 240 2.19 -0.74 -19.93
N GLY A 241 1.23 -0.36 -20.80
CA GLY A 241 1.34 -0.48 -22.25
C GLY A 241 1.05 -1.90 -22.78
N GLY A 242 0.42 -2.76 -22.00
CA GLY A 242 -0.01 -4.08 -22.46
C GLY A 242 -1.41 -4.07 -23.07
N ASN A 243 -1.66 -4.99 -24.01
CA ASN A 243 -2.98 -5.31 -24.52
C ASN A 243 -3.53 -6.56 -23.80
N ASN A 244 -4.63 -6.44 -23.07
CA ASN A 244 -5.26 -7.60 -22.43
C ASN A 244 -5.96 -8.48 -23.50
N ILE A 245 -5.35 -9.63 -23.80
CA ILE A 245 -5.83 -10.55 -24.83
C ILE A 245 -7.15 -11.26 -24.45
N ALA A 246 -7.48 -11.24 -23.15
CA ALA A 246 -8.69 -11.81 -22.57
C ALA A 246 -9.74 -10.72 -22.26
N SER A 247 -9.73 -9.61 -22.99
CA SER A 247 -10.71 -8.51 -22.83
C SER A 247 -12.17 -8.92 -23.14
N ASP A 248 -12.37 -10.06 -23.80
CA ASP A 248 -13.65 -10.73 -24.04
C ASP A 248 -14.08 -11.67 -22.90
N ALA A 249 -13.37 -11.67 -21.76
CA ALA A 249 -13.76 -12.44 -20.58
C ALA A 249 -15.01 -11.85 -19.92
N LYS A 250 -15.92 -12.73 -19.49
CA LYS A 250 -17.14 -12.32 -18.79
C LYS A 250 -16.99 -12.54 -17.29
N PRO A 251 -17.45 -11.59 -16.46
CA PRO A 251 -17.36 -11.73 -15.01
C PRO A 251 -18.12 -12.98 -14.54
N ILE A 252 -17.59 -13.65 -13.51
CA ILE A 252 -18.25 -14.82 -12.90
C ILE A 252 -19.56 -14.41 -12.24
N ARG A 253 -19.60 -13.19 -11.70
CA ARG A 253 -20.81 -12.57 -11.15
C ARG A 253 -20.84 -11.10 -11.53
N GLU A 254 -22.01 -10.57 -11.79
CA GLU A 254 -22.16 -9.14 -12.09
C GLU A 254 -21.48 -8.29 -10.99
N GLY A 255 -20.69 -7.31 -11.44
CA GLY A 255 -19.93 -6.42 -10.58
C GLY A 255 -18.64 -6.99 -9.98
N THR A 256 -18.18 -8.21 -10.34
CA THR A 256 -16.90 -8.73 -9.84
C THR A 256 -15.76 -8.53 -10.82
N SER A 257 -14.56 -8.22 -10.29
CA SER A 257 -13.32 -8.05 -11.06
C SER A 257 -12.71 -9.35 -11.65
N ILE A 258 -13.32 -10.51 -11.39
CA ILE A 258 -12.82 -11.83 -11.80
C ILE A 258 -13.71 -12.45 -12.87
N ALA A 259 -13.08 -12.97 -13.92
CA ALA A 259 -13.75 -13.58 -15.06
C ALA A 259 -13.24 -15.00 -15.31
N SER A 260 -14.13 -15.95 -15.62
CA SER A 260 -13.70 -17.25 -16.11
C SER A 260 -13.33 -17.13 -17.59
N TYR A 261 -12.17 -17.68 -17.96
CA TYR A 261 -11.69 -17.62 -19.33
C TYR A 261 -11.60 -19.01 -19.97
N GLY A 262 -11.14 -20.00 -19.20
CA GLY A 262 -11.07 -21.40 -19.61
C GLY A 262 -9.85 -21.73 -20.47
N GLU A 263 -9.42 -22.99 -20.41
CA GLU A 263 -8.20 -23.50 -21.06
C GLU A 263 -8.23 -23.36 -22.58
N GLU A 264 -9.33 -23.78 -23.20
CA GLU A 264 -9.49 -23.82 -24.65
C GLU A 264 -9.26 -22.44 -25.28
N ARG A 265 -9.85 -21.39 -24.69
CA ARG A 265 -9.70 -20.00 -25.16
C ARG A 265 -8.30 -19.44 -24.96
N ILE A 266 -7.51 -19.98 -24.02
CA ILE A 266 -6.10 -19.63 -23.88
C ILE A 266 -5.32 -20.26 -25.03
N LEU A 267 -5.57 -21.55 -25.29
CA LEU A 267 -4.89 -22.32 -26.34
C LEU A 267 -5.25 -21.82 -27.75
N GLU A 268 -6.48 -21.40 -27.98
CA GLU A 268 -6.92 -20.73 -29.22
C GLU A 268 -6.13 -19.45 -29.53
N LYS A 269 -5.61 -18.78 -28.49
CA LYS A 269 -4.82 -17.55 -28.60
C LYS A 269 -3.33 -17.81 -28.31
N ALA A 270 -2.89 -19.06 -28.22
CA ALA A 270 -1.55 -19.45 -27.75
C ALA A 270 -0.41 -18.75 -28.49
N ASP A 271 -0.48 -18.67 -29.82
CA ASP A 271 0.52 -18.04 -30.69
C ASP A 271 0.60 -16.51 -30.55
N LYS A 272 -0.47 -15.90 -30.03
CA LYS A 272 -0.62 -14.44 -29.85
C LYS A 272 -0.24 -13.95 -28.46
N ILE A 273 -0.11 -14.81 -27.46
CA ILE A 273 0.23 -14.41 -26.08
C ILE A 273 1.74 -14.12 -26.01
N ASP A 274 2.13 -12.85 -26.06
CA ASP A 274 3.52 -12.41 -25.96
C ASP A 274 4.06 -12.50 -24.52
N VAL A 275 3.19 -12.25 -23.54
CA VAL A 275 3.52 -12.30 -22.11
C VAL A 275 2.41 -13.00 -21.34
N TYR A 276 2.81 -13.94 -20.47
CA TYR A 276 1.90 -14.58 -19.53
C TYR A 276 2.23 -14.09 -18.12
N VAL A 277 1.27 -13.47 -17.44
CA VAL A 277 1.43 -13.00 -16.06
C VAL A 277 0.51 -13.82 -15.15
N SER A 278 1.08 -14.46 -14.14
CA SER A 278 0.31 -15.17 -13.11
C SER A 278 0.40 -14.43 -11.78
N GLN A 279 -0.76 -14.08 -11.23
CA GLN A 279 -0.85 -13.42 -9.94
C GLN A 279 -0.63 -14.40 -8.78
N ARG A 280 0.06 -13.93 -7.73
CA ARG A 280 0.32 -14.69 -6.50
C ARG A 280 -0.01 -13.89 -5.26
N GLY A 281 -0.54 -14.55 -4.24
CA GLY A 281 -0.81 -13.95 -2.94
C GLY A 281 -1.46 -14.90 -1.95
N ALA A 282 -2.15 -14.34 -0.95
CA ALA A 282 -2.68 -15.13 0.16
C ALA A 282 -3.85 -16.02 -0.28
N MET A 283 -4.62 -15.55 -1.26
CA MET A 283 -5.78 -16.26 -1.81
C MET A 283 -5.43 -17.09 -3.05
N ASN A 284 -4.26 -16.85 -3.66
CA ASN A 284 -3.87 -17.43 -4.94
C ASN A 284 -2.42 -17.90 -4.88
N ALA A 285 -2.19 -19.22 -4.89
CA ALA A 285 -0.82 -19.74 -4.94
C ALA A 285 -0.11 -19.32 -6.24
N GLY A 286 -0.89 -19.14 -7.32
CA GLY A 286 -0.47 -18.78 -8.67
C GLY A 286 0.49 -19.76 -9.32
N GLY A 287 0.64 -19.66 -10.63
CA GLY A 287 1.59 -20.45 -11.40
C GLY A 287 2.96 -19.76 -11.52
N ASN A 288 4.03 -20.55 -11.59
CA ASN A 288 5.34 -20.08 -12.06
C ASN A 288 5.61 -20.66 -13.45
N ILE A 289 6.71 -20.26 -14.10
CA ILE A 289 7.09 -20.80 -15.42
C ILE A 289 7.01 -22.32 -15.46
N HIS A 290 7.56 -23.03 -14.48
CA HIS A 290 7.55 -24.49 -14.47
C HIS A 290 6.14 -25.07 -14.36
N SER A 291 5.34 -24.62 -13.39
CA SER A 291 3.98 -25.16 -13.21
C SER A 291 3.04 -24.83 -14.37
N ILE A 292 3.26 -23.70 -15.05
CA ILE A 292 2.49 -23.28 -16.22
C ILE A 292 2.94 -24.07 -17.46
N SER A 293 4.25 -24.26 -17.65
CA SER A 293 4.82 -24.99 -18.80
C SER A 293 4.43 -26.47 -18.84
N ILE A 294 4.16 -27.10 -17.70
CA ILE A 294 3.77 -28.52 -17.65
C ILE A 294 2.27 -28.75 -17.84
N ARG A 295 1.45 -27.69 -17.96
CA ARG A 295 0.01 -27.84 -18.21
C ARG A 295 -0.19 -28.34 -19.66
N PRO A 296 -1.13 -29.27 -19.89
CA PRO A 296 -1.38 -29.80 -21.23
C PRO A 296 -1.56 -28.70 -22.28
N GLY A 297 -0.79 -28.75 -23.36
CA GLY A 297 -0.84 -27.79 -24.48
C GLY A 297 -0.23 -26.41 -24.22
N PHE A 298 0.15 -26.07 -22.98
CA PHE A 298 0.69 -24.75 -22.67
C PHE A 298 2.10 -24.53 -23.23
N ASP A 299 2.81 -25.60 -23.58
CA ASP A 299 4.06 -25.55 -24.35
C ASP A 299 3.90 -24.93 -25.74
N THR A 300 2.66 -24.85 -26.26
CA THR A 300 2.36 -24.18 -27.54
C THR A 300 2.27 -22.65 -27.42
N ILE A 301 2.05 -22.13 -26.20
CA ILE A 301 1.88 -20.69 -25.93
C ILE A 301 3.20 -19.96 -26.21
N LYS A 302 3.15 -18.88 -27.00
CA LYS A 302 4.32 -18.09 -27.39
C LYS A 302 5.13 -17.62 -26.16
N ALA A 303 4.46 -17.02 -25.17
CA ALA A 303 5.10 -16.61 -23.92
C ALA A 303 5.79 -17.77 -23.17
N VAL A 304 5.24 -18.98 -23.21
CA VAL A 304 5.85 -20.15 -22.57
C VAL A 304 7.11 -20.59 -23.32
N LYS A 305 7.04 -20.69 -24.66
CA LYS A 305 8.19 -21.04 -25.51
C LYS A 305 9.35 -20.06 -25.39
N GLU A 306 9.03 -18.77 -25.25
CA GLU A 306 10.00 -17.69 -25.12
C GLU A 306 10.44 -17.43 -23.66
N GLY A 307 9.92 -18.19 -22.70
CA GLY A 307 10.23 -18.01 -21.27
C GLY A 307 9.69 -16.70 -20.67
N ARG A 308 8.73 -16.03 -21.33
CA ARG A 308 8.08 -14.78 -20.91
C ARG A 308 6.87 -15.05 -20.01
N VAL A 309 7.04 -15.94 -19.03
CA VAL A 309 6.06 -16.23 -17.99
C VAL A 309 6.52 -15.61 -16.68
N TYR A 310 5.76 -14.65 -16.18
CA TYR A 310 6.11 -13.87 -15.00
C TYR A 310 5.09 -14.05 -13.89
N THR A 311 5.53 -13.76 -12.66
CA THR A 311 4.66 -13.74 -11.49
C THR A 311 4.58 -12.35 -10.93
N ILE A 312 3.39 -11.93 -10.49
CA ILE A 312 3.20 -10.64 -9.83
C ILE A 312 2.45 -10.81 -8.50
N ASN A 313 2.82 -10.00 -7.50
CA ASN A 313 2.13 -10.01 -6.23
C ASN A 313 0.75 -9.33 -6.36
N GLU A 314 -0.32 -10.01 -5.92
CA GLU A 314 -1.69 -9.50 -6.00
C GLU A 314 -1.88 -8.16 -5.31
N LYS A 315 -1.11 -7.87 -4.26
CA LYS A 315 -1.19 -6.60 -3.53
C LYS A 315 -0.72 -5.41 -4.35
N LEU A 316 0.07 -5.64 -5.41
CA LEU A 316 0.56 -4.57 -6.27
C LEU A 316 -0.38 -4.23 -7.42
N VAL A 317 -1.31 -5.12 -7.81
CA VAL A 317 -2.15 -4.91 -9.02
C VAL A 317 -3.64 -5.14 -8.79
N SER A 318 -4.03 -5.75 -7.67
CA SER A 318 -5.42 -6.08 -7.34
C SER A 318 -5.78 -5.68 -5.91
N SER A 319 -5.09 -4.69 -5.35
CA SER A 319 -5.46 -4.08 -4.07
C SER A 319 -5.47 -2.56 -4.19
N PRO A 320 -6.47 -1.89 -3.59
CA PRO A 320 -6.63 -0.44 -3.67
C PRO A 320 -5.63 0.24 -2.73
N THR A 321 -4.39 0.37 -3.19
CA THR A 321 -3.28 0.93 -2.43
C THR A 321 -2.41 1.80 -3.31
N PHE A 322 -1.67 2.74 -2.71
CA PHE A 322 -0.72 3.57 -3.46
C PHE A 322 0.40 2.75 -4.12
N ARG A 323 0.70 1.53 -3.64
CA ARG A 323 1.63 0.60 -4.30
C ARG A 323 1.13 0.10 -5.66
N PHE A 324 -0.10 0.41 -6.05
CA PHE A 324 -0.60 0.12 -7.39
C PHE A 324 0.33 0.65 -8.49
N SER A 325 0.88 1.86 -8.33
CA SER A 325 1.84 2.44 -9.29
C SER A 325 3.12 1.60 -9.41
N LYS A 326 3.60 1.02 -8.30
CA LYS A 326 4.72 0.05 -8.32
C LYS A 326 4.35 -1.19 -9.13
N GLY A 327 3.13 -1.72 -8.98
CA GLY A 327 2.65 -2.85 -9.77
C GLY A 327 2.58 -2.56 -11.27
N VAL A 328 2.09 -1.37 -11.66
CA VAL A 328 2.10 -0.91 -13.06
C VAL A 328 3.53 -0.89 -13.61
N LYS A 329 4.47 -0.33 -12.85
CA LYS A 329 5.88 -0.29 -13.25
C LYS A 329 6.48 -1.69 -13.41
N GLU A 330 6.16 -2.62 -12.51
CA GLU A 330 6.62 -4.01 -12.61
C GLU A 330 6.06 -4.72 -13.84
N LEU A 331 4.77 -4.52 -14.16
CA LEU A 331 4.19 -5.03 -15.41
C LEU A 331 4.90 -4.44 -16.63
N ALA A 332 5.15 -3.12 -16.64
CA ALA A 332 5.88 -2.48 -17.73
C ALA A 332 7.30 -3.07 -17.90
N ARG A 333 8.00 -3.38 -16.79
CA ARG A 333 9.30 -4.07 -16.82
C ARG A 333 9.21 -5.48 -17.40
N MET A 334 8.14 -6.22 -17.14
CA MET A 334 7.89 -7.55 -17.74
C MET A 334 7.56 -7.46 -19.24
N PHE A 335 6.84 -6.42 -19.64
CA PHE A 335 6.39 -6.19 -21.01
C PHE A 335 7.53 -5.68 -21.90
N TYR A 336 8.32 -4.75 -21.38
CA TYR A 336 9.33 -3.99 -22.09
C TYR A 336 10.66 -3.88 -21.32
N PRO A 337 11.30 -5.02 -20.96
CA PRO A 337 12.50 -5.02 -20.11
C PRO A 337 13.65 -4.18 -20.68
N ASN A 338 13.85 -4.20 -22.01
CA ASN A 338 14.91 -3.42 -22.66
C ASN A 338 14.71 -1.90 -22.58
N ILE A 339 13.49 -1.44 -22.32
CA ILE A 339 13.16 -0.02 -22.17
C ILE A 339 13.17 0.35 -20.69
N MET A 340 12.46 -0.45 -19.87
CA MET A 340 12.23 -0.12 -18.47
C MET A 340 13.42 -0.43 -17.55
N ASP A 341 14.25 -1.41 -17.91
CA ASP A 341 15.48 -1.78 -17.21
C ASP A 341 16.74 -1.36 -17.96
N ASN A 342 16.64 -0.32 -18.81
CA ASN A 342 17.79 0.23 -19.51
C ASN A 342 18.75 0.93 -18.53
N LEU A 343 20.05 0.58 -18.58
CA LEU A 343 21.10 1.14 -17.75
C LEU A 343 21.80 2.37 -18.37
N ASP A 344 21.42 2.80 -19.58
CA ASP A 344 22.05 3.92 -20.29
C ASP A 344 22.02 5.23 -19.46
N GLU A 345 21.02 5.41 -18.59
CA GLU A 345 20.97 6.56 -17.68
C GLU A 345 22.15 6.64 -16.69
N PHE A 346 22.84 5.52 -16.47
CA PHE A 346 24.01 5.38 -15.59
C PHE A 346 25.34 5.38 -16.35
N LYS A 347 25.36 5.58 -17.69
CA LYS A 347 26.63 5.68 -18.45
C LYS A 347 27.28 7.06 -18.30
N LYS A 348 27.53 7.47 -17.06
CA LYS A 348 28.10 8.76 -16.69
C LYS A 348 29.40 8.56 -15.93
N ASP A 349 30.38 9.44 -16.18
CA ASP A 349 31.63 9.50 -15.41
C ASP A 349 31.39 10.20 -14.06
N LYS A 350 30.52 9.60 -13.23
CA LYS A 350 30.17 10.04 -11.87
C LYS A 350 30.42 8.89 -10.90
N GLU A 351 30.87 9.22 -9.69
CA GLU A 351 31.08 8.22 -8.64
C GLU A 351 29.77 7.49 -8.29
N LEU A 352 29.80 6.16 -8.33
CA LEU A 352 28.65 5.31 -8.06
C LEU A 352 28.35 5.25 -6.56
N THR A 353 27.07 5.42 -6.20
CA THR A 353 26.57 5.16 -4.84
C THR A 353 26.04 3.73 -4.70
N ARG A 354 26.03 3.20 -3.48
CA ARG A 354 25.46 1.88 -3.18
C ARG A 354 23.97 1.77 -3.55
N SER A 355 23.21 2.84 -3.35
CA SER A 355 21.81 2.93 -3.77
C SER A 355 21.64 2.73 -5.29
N GLN A 356 22.53 3.33 -6.09
CA GLN A 356 22.54 3.15 -7.55
C GLN A 356 22.99 1.73 -7.93
N LEU A 357 24.02 1.18 -7.28
CA LEU A 357 24.48 -0.19 -7.54
C LEU A 357 23.35 -1.21 -7.29
N ALA A 358 22.58 -1.05 -6.22
CA ALA A 358 21.42 -1.89 -5.93
C ALA A 358 20.34 -1.79 -7.03
N LYS A 359 20.00 -0.56 -7.44
CA LYS A 359 19.05 -0.31 -8.55
C LYS A 359 19.54 -0.96 -9.85
N MET A 360 20.79 -0.71 -10.23
CA MET A 360 21.41 -1.29 -11.44
C MET A 360 21.40 -2.82 -11.39
N SER A 361 21.71 -3.42 -10.24
CA SER A 361 21.72 -4.89 -10.06
C SER A 361 20.35 -5.52 -10.29
N VAL A 362 19.28 -4.92 -9.74
CA VAL A 362 17.91 -5.40 -9.92
C VAL A 362 17.44 -5.23 -11.36
N MET A 363 17.74 -4.09 -11.98
CA MET A 363 17.43 -3.81 -13.39
C MET A 363 18.18 -4.79 -14.32
N PHE A 364 19.49 -4.96 -14.11
CA PHE A 364 20.34 -5.85 -14.90
C PHE A 364 19.84 -7.31 -14.91
N LYS A 365 19.31 -7.78 -13.78
CA LYS A 365 18.75 -9.13 -13.64
C LYS A 365 17.29 -9.25 -14.04
N HIS A 366 16.64 -8.16 -14.45
CA HIS A 366 15.19 -8.08 -14.63
C HIS A 366 14.43 -8.66 -13.44
N LYS A 367 14.94 -8.39 -12.23
CA LYS A 367 14.41 -8.97 -11.00
C LYS A 367 13.19 -8.17 -10.57
N GLY A 368 12.07 -8.87 -10.38
CA GLY A 368 10.87 -8.25 -9.83
C GLY A 368 11.08 -7.82 -8.38
N ILE A 369 10.48 -6.70 -7.98
CA ILE A 369 10.62 -6.17 -6.62
C ILE A 369 10.09 -7.15 -5.58
N PHE A 370 10.76 -7.21 -4.44
CA PHE A 370 10.32 -8.03 -3.33
C PHE A 370 9.13 -7.38 -2.62
N ALA A 371 8.02 -8.12 -2.54
CA ALA A 371 6.83 -7.73 -1.79
C ALA A 371 6.56 -8.74 -0.67
N PRO A 372 6.66 -8.34 0.61
CA PRO A 372 6.55 -9.26 1.74
C PRO A 372 5.12 -9.79 1.92
N THR A 373 4.99 -10.93 2.59
CA THR A 373 3.71 -11.51 3.02
C THR A 373 3.67 -11.65 4.54
N SER A 374 2.51 -11.83 5.16
CA SER A 374 2.46 -12.01 6.62
C SER A 374 3.15 -13.31 7.06
N ARG A 375 3.31 -14.28 6.16
CA ARG A 375 4.09 -15.49 6.41
C ARG A 375 5.59 -15.22 6.40
N TYR A 376 6.07 -14.22 5.65
CA TYR A 376 7.49 -13.86 5.59
C TYR A 376 8.01 -13.48 6.98
N TYR A 377 7.35 -12.57 7.69
CA TYR A 377 7.79 -12.12 9.03
C TYR A 377 7.60 -13.14 10.15
N ARG A 378 6.82 -14.21 9.93
CA ARG A 378 6.63 -15.30 10.92
C ARG A 378 7.74 -16.34 10.90
N LYS A 379 8.64 -16.27 9.92
CA LYS A 379 9.79 -17.18 9.82
C LYS A 379 11.01 -16.53 10.46
N GLU A 380 11.89 -17.36 10.98
CA GLU A 380 13.23 -16.93 11.38
C GLU A 380 14.06 -16.59 10.13
N HIS A 381 14.77 -15.47 10.18
CA HIS A 381 15.64 -15.00 9.10
C HIS A 381 17.08 -14.98 9.59
N ARG A 382 18.00 -15.54 8.79
CA ARG A 382 19.44 -15.56 9.10
C ARG A 382 20.18 -14.30 8.64
N GLY A 383 19.49 -13.37 7.98
CA GLY A 383 20.07 -12.15 7.41
C GLY A 383 19.08 -10.99 7.45
N HIS A 384 19.24 -10.05 6.51
CA HIS A 384 18.40 -8.87 6.40
C HIS A 384 16.90 -9.23 6.35
N VAL A 385 16.09 -8.47 7.09
CA VAL A 385 14.63 -8.56 7.09
C VAL A 385 14.07 -7.35 6.38
N TYR A 386 13.14 -7.57 5.46
CA TYR A 386 12.55 -6.49 4.66
C TYR A 386 12.04 -5.33 5.53
N GLY A 387 12.45 -4.11 5.19
CA GLY A 387 12.00 -2.88 5.84
C GLY A 387 12.57 -2.66 7.24
N THR A 388 13.62 -3.37 7.65
CA THR A 388 14.26 -3.17 8.96
C THR A 388 15.57 -2.38 8.91
N PHE A 389 15.91 -1.78 7.76
CA PHE A 389 17.03 -0.85 7.68
C PHE A 389 16.77 0.38 8.56
N LYS A 390 17.81 0.85 9.26
CA LYS A 390 17.73 2.08 10.07
C LYS A 390 17.98 3.34 9.24
N ASP A 391 18.67 3.20 8.13
CA ASP A 391 19.16 4.29 7.27
C ASP A 391 18.53 4.31 5.87
N VAL A 392 17.59 3.40 5.61
CA VAL A 392 16.78 3.37 4.38
C VAL A 392 15.31 3.27 4.77
N THR A 393 14.60 4.39 4.65
CA THR A 393 13.16 4.46 4.90
C THR A 393 12.36 4.16 3.64
N ILE A 394 11.06 3.86 3.81
CA ILE A 394 10.11 3.56 2.73
C ILE A 394 9.97 4.70 1.70
N ASP A 395 10.25 5.94 2.12
CA ASP A 395 10.21 7.14 1.27
C ASP A 395 11.47 7.32 0.41
N ASN A 396 12.51 6.50 0.64
CA ASN A 396 13.67 6.49 -0.23
C ASN A 396 13.26 6.06 -1.66
N LYS A 397 13.60 6.88 -2.65
CA LYS A 397 13.27 6.63 -4.08
C LYS A 397 13.70 5.25 -4.60
N ASN A 398 14.73 4.67 -3.99
CA ASN A 398 15.30 3.37 -4.36
C ASN A 398 15.01 2.29 -3.31
N PHE A 399 14.12 2.52 -2.34
CA PHE A 399 13.80 1.58 -1.26
C PHE A 399 13.56 0.15 -1.77
N ASP A 400 12.63 -0.03 -2.71
CA ASP A 400 12.30 -1.37 -3.22
C ASP A 400 13.47 -2.03 -3.95
N TYR A 401 14.30 -1.24 -4.64
CA TYR A 401 15.49 -1.76 -5.32
C TYR A 401 16.57 -2.19 -4.33
N ILE A 402 16.81 -1.41 -3.28
CA ILE A 402 17.76 -1.72 -2.21
C ILE A 402 17.34 -3.01 -1.50
N GLU A 403 16.09 -3.06 -1.03
CA GLU A 403 15.52 -4.23 -0.36
C GLU A 403 15.61 -5.48 -1.24
N THR A 404 15.25 -5.36 -2.52
CA THR A 404 15.29 -6.47 -3.47
C THR A 404 16.72 -6.93 -3.76
N ALA A 405 17.67 -6.01 -3.93
CA ALA A 405 19.07 -6.33 -4.18
C ALA A 405 19.69 -7.11 -3.00
N VAL A 406 19.46 -6.64 -1.77
CA VAL A 406 19.99 -7.29 -0.55
C VAL A 406 19.33 -8.65 -0.33
N LEU A 407 18.00 -8.74 -0.43
CA LEU A 407 17.30 -10.03 -0.30
C LEU A 407 17.65 -11.03 -1.41
N SER A 408 18.10 -10.54 -2.57
CA SER A 408 18.61 -11.38 -3.67
C SER A 408 20.12 -11.63 -3.58
N SER A 409 20.80 -11.12 -2.54
CA SER A 409 22.24 -11.21 -2.32
C SER A 409 23.10 -10.61 -3.45
N TYR A 410 22.55 -9.66 -4.21
CA TYR A 410 23.32 -8.93 -5.25
C TYR A 410 24.25 -7.89 -4.64
N VAL A 411 23.84 -7.29 -3.53
CA VAL A 411 24.60 -6.31 -2.75
C VAL A 411 24.48 -6.68 -1.28
N GLU A 412 25.58 -6.57 -0.54
CA GLU A 412 25.60 -6.88 0.90
C GLU A 412 25.11 -5.69 1.73
N SER A 413 24.60 -5.94 2.94
CA SER A 413 24.33 -4.91 3.94
C SER A 413 25.15 -5.16 5.20
N GLU A 414 25.31 -4.12 6.02
CA GLU A 414 26.04 -4.22 7.29
C GLU A 414 25.06 -4.20 8.46
N LYS A 415 24.78 -5.38 9.02
CA LYS A 415 23.78 -5.56 10.10
C LYS A 415 22.42 -4.98 9.67
N ASN A 416 22.00 -3.86 10.26
CA ASN A 416 20.72 -3.20 10.00
C ASN A 416 20.90 -1.87 9.23
N ASN A 417 22.05 -1.65 8.62
CA ASN A 417 22.33 -0.47 7.80
C ASN A 417 22.74 -0.88 6.38
N PHE A 418 22.35 -0.08 5.39
CA PHE A 418 22.73 -0.29 3.99
C PHE A 418 23.78 0.72 3.49
N TYR A 419 23.83 1.90 4.09
CA TYR A 419 24.62 3.07 3.72
C TYR A 419 24.40 3.49 2.25
N PRO A 420 23.19 3.97 1.90
CA PRO A 420 22.80 4.18 0.50
C PRO A 420 23.69 5.16 -0.26
N ASP A 421 24.26 6.16 0.44
CA ASP A 421 25.05 7.23 -0.17
C ASP A 421 26.56 6.95 -0.20
N ASN A 422 27.02 5.88 0.45
CA ASN A 422 28.43 5.49 0.39
C ASN A 422 28.84 5.18 -1.05
N LYS A 423 30.09 5.54 -1.37
CA LYS A 423 30.70 5.29 -2.67
C LYS A 423 31.11 3.83 -2.80
N VAL A 424 30.90 3.27 -3.99
CA VAL A 424 31.23 1.87 -4.28
C VAL A 424 32.71 1.76 -4.63
N THR A 425 33.40 0.82 -3.98
CA THR A 425 34.78 0.50 -4.31
C THR A 425 34.86 -0.58 -5.40
N ARG A 426 36.03 -0.73 -6.02
CA ARG A 426 36.27 -1.81 -6.99
C ARG A 426 36.07 -3.20 -6.40
N GLU A 427 36.46 -3.43 -5.16
CA GLU A 427 36.22 -4.72 -4.50
C GLU A 427 34.72 -5.00 -4.32
N GLU A 428 33.93 -3.99 -3.92
CA GLU A 428 32.48 -4.13 -3.79
C GLU A 428 31.82 -4.42 -5.14
N LEU A 429 32.21 -3.71 -6.21
CA LEU A 429 31.72 -3.99 -7.55
C LEU A 429 32.08 -5.42 -8.00
N ALA A 430 33.29 -5.89 -7.75
CA ALA A 430 33.69 -7.26 -8.08
C ALA A 430 32.81 -8.30 -7.39
N LYS A 431 32.51 -8.11 -6.09
CA LYS A 431 31.57 -8.99 -5.36
C LYS A 431 30.19 -8.98 -5.99
N THR A 432 29.64 -7.79 -6.30
CA THR A 432 28.33 -7.71 -6.97
C THR A 432 28.34 -8.39 -8.33
N LEU A 433 29.35 -8.18 -9.18
CA LEU A 433 29.45 -8.84 -10.48
C LEU A 433 29.48 -10.36 -10.34
N TYR A 434 30.25 -10.88 -9.38
CA TYR A 434 30.28 -12.30 -9.04
C TYR A 434 28.91 -12.83 -8.59
N MET A 435 28.17 -12.08 -7.78
CA MET A 435 26.82 -12.47 -7.34
C MET A 435 25.76 -12.37 -8.45
N LEU A 436 25.98 -11.55 -9.47
CA LEU A 436 25.04 -11.36 -10.58
C LEU A 436 25.07 -12.48 -11.62
N THR A 437 26.13 -13.28 -11.68
CA THR A 437 26.28 -14.31 -12.71
C THR A 437 27.11 -15.50 -12.22
N ASP A 438 26.80 -16.68 -12.75
CA ASP A 438 27.55 -17.90 -12.43
C ASP A 438 28.86 -17.92 -13.25
N LEU A 439 29.93 -17.38 -12.67
CA LEU A 439 31.24 -17.32 -13.30
C LEU A 439 31.98 -18.64 -13.15
N LYS A 440 32.56 -19.12 -14.25
CA LYS A 440 33.41 -20.31 -14.24
C LYS A 440 34.84 -19.93 -13.90
N ASP A 441 35.49 -20.80 -13.15
CA ASP A 441 36.95 -20.77 -13.01
C ASP A 441 37.59 -20.99 -14.39
N LYS A 442 38.59 -20.18 -14.74
CA LYS A 442 39.43 -20.43 -15.92
C LYS A 442 40.79 -20.94 -15.48
N GLU A 443 41.46 -21.71 -16.35
CA GLU A 443 42.82 -22.16 -16.05
C GLU A 443 43.80 -20.98 -16.05
N GLY A 444 44.48 -20.78 -14.92
CA GLY A 444 45.50 -19.75 -14.71
C GLY A 444 45.07 -18.67 -13.73
N THR A 445 45.79 -18.54 -12.61
CA THR A 445 45.59 -17.45 -11.64
C THR A 445 46.20 -16.17 -12.21
N PRO A 446 45.44 -15.07 -12.38
CA PRO A 446 45.99 -13.81 -12.85
C PRO A 446 47.00 -13.29 -11.83
N LEU A 447 48.16 -12.83 -12.30
CA LEU A 447 49.12 -12.17 -11.42
C LEU A 447 48.58 -10.79 -11.04
N ILE A 448 48.08 -10.66 -9.81
CA ILE A 448 47.57 -9.41 -9.25
C ILE A 448 48.50 -8.99 -8.11
N LYS A 449 49.21 -7.87 -8.28
CA LYS A 449 50.29 -7.44 -7.38
C LYS A 449 49.82 -7.08 -5.97
N ASP A 450 48.62 -6.52 -5.84
CA ASP A 450 48.03 -6.03 -4.60
C ASP A 450 46.88 -6.92 -4.09
N ILE A 451 46.88 -8.20 -4.48
CA ILE A 451 45.84 -9.16 -4.10
C ILE A 451 45.76 -9.38 -2.59
N ASP A 452 46.87 -9.16 -1.87
CA ASP A 452 46.97 -9.22 -0.42
C ASP A 452 46.15 -8.12 0.30
N LYS A 453 45.78 -7.05 -0.42
CA LYS A 453 44.92 -5.97 0.08
C LYS A 453 43.43 -6.27 -0.10
N VAL A 454 43.07 -7.31 -0.85
CA VAL A 454 41.68 -7.68 -1.16
C VAL A 454 41.14 -8.61 -0.07
N LYS A 455 39.96 -8.31 0.49
CA LYS A 455 39.38 -9.19 1.54
C LYS A 455 38.92 -10.54 0.98
N ASN A 456 38.42 -10.56 -0.25
CA ASN A 456 38.02 -11.80 -0.94
C ASN A 456 38.79 -11.97 -2.28
N ALA A 457 40.05 -12.38 -2.16
CA ALA A 457 40.96 -12.55 -3.30
C ALA A 457 40.38 -13.43 -4.41
N ARG A 458 39.75 -14.56 -4.07
CA ARG A 458 39.23 -15.51 -5.07
C ARG A 458 38.14 -14.90 -5.95
N ILE A 459 37.25 -14.10 -5.38
CA ILE A 459 36.23 -13.38 -6.15
C ILE A 459 36.89 -12.44 -7.16
N VAL A 460 37.90 -11.68 -6.74
CA VAL A 460 38.60 -10.72 -7.61
C VAL A 460 39.32 -11.45 -8.74
N GLU A 461 40.04 -12.53 -8.45
CA GLU A 461 40.67 -13.38 -9.46
C GLU A 461 39.66 -13.84 -10.52
N ILE A 462 38.54 -14.43 -10.10
CA ILE A 462 37.50 -14.96 -11.01
C ILE A 462 36.92 -13.85 -11.90
N VAL A 463 36.63 -12.68 -11.33
CA VAL A 463 36.05 -11.55 -12.07
C VAL A 463 37.05 -10.99 -13.11
N VAL A 464 38.34 -10.96 -12.77
CA VAL A 464 39.42 -10.53 -13.68
C VAL A 464 39.69 -11.58 -14.75
N GLU A 465 39.77 -12.88 -14.41
CA GLU A 465 39.91 -14.02 -15.35
C GLU A 465 38.78 -14.05 -16.39
N ASN A 466 37.56 -13.71 -15.95
CA ASN A 466 36.40 -13.61 -16.83
C ASN A 466 36.34 -12.29 -17.62
N GLY A 467 37.33 -11.41 -17.47
CA GLY A 467 37.48 -10.18 -18.26
C GLY A 467 36.50 -9.06 -17.90
N LEU A 468 35.72 -9.24 -16.81
CA LEU A 468 34.71 -8.26 -16.39
C LEU A 468 35.37 -6.97 -15.89
N MET A 469 36.46 -7.09 -15.14
CA MET A 469 37.27 -5.98 -14.64
C MET A 469 38.72 -6.10 -15.13
N GLN A 470 39.37 -4.96 -15.37
CA GLN A 470 40.74 -4.88 -15.88
C GLN A 470 41.72 -4.42 -14.78
N LEU A 471 42.96 -4.90 -14.84
CA LEU A 471 44.02 -4.44 -13.93
C LEU A 471 44.65 -3.14 -14.43
N GLU A 472 45.12 -2.31 -13.50
CA GLU A 472 45.87 -1.09 -13.76
C GLU A 472 47.31 -1.32 -13.32
N GLU A 473 48.24 -1.43 -14.29
CA GLU A 473 49.66 -1.73 -14.02
C GLU A 473 49.86 -3.01 -13.18
N GLU A 474 49.06 -4.04 -13.46
CA GLU A 474 49.01 -5.33 -12.73
C GLU A 474 48.44 -5.23 -11.30
N ASN A 475 47.86 -4.09 -10.91
CA ASN A 475 47.14 -3.92 -9.64
C ASN A 475 45.61 -3.93 -9.87
N PHE A 476 44.88 -4.45 -8.89
CA PHE A 476 43.42 -4.40 -8.85
C PHE A 476 42.88 -3.11 -8.25
N ASN A 477 43.60 -2.50 -7.30
CA ASN A 477 43.21 -1.28 -6.57
C ASN A 477 41.86 -1.41 -5.84
N PRO A 478 41.73 -2.27 -4.80
CA PRO A 478 40.45 -2.62 -4.20
C PRO A 478 39.63 -1.44 -3.66
N ASP A 479 40.29 -0.40 -3.15
CA ASP A 479 39.65 0.78 -2.54
C ASP A 479 39.32 1.90 -3.54
N LYS A 480 39.73 1.79 -4.80
CA LYS A 480 39.42 2.82 -5.80
C LYS A 480 37.90 2.88 -6.00
N ILE A 481 37.37 4.11 -5.99
CA ILE A 481 35.95 4.36 -6.22
C ILE A 481 35.62 4.12 -7.69
N VAL A 482 34.53 3.39 -7.95
CA VAL A 482 34.04 3.13 -9.30
C VAL A 482 33.03 4.19 -9.73
N THR A 483 33.02 4.45 -11.02
CA THR A 483 32.01 5.29 -11.67
C THR A 483 30.78 4.48 -12.07
N GLU A 484 29.66 5.18 -12.28
CA GLU A 484 28.44 4.58 -12.83
C GLU A 484 28.73 3.88 -14.17
N LYS A 485 29.49 4.54 -15.05
CA LYS A 485 29.90 4.01 -16.36
C LYS A 485 30.72 2.72 -16.25
N GLU A 486 31.76 2.69 -15.41
CA GLU A 486 32.58 1.48 -15.21
C GLU A 486 31.74 0.29 -14.74
N ALA A 487 30.76 0.52 -13.86
CA ALA A 487 29.85 -0.52 -13.39
C ALA A 487 28.93 -1.02 -14.52
N VAL A 488 28.34 -0.12 -15.33
CA VAL A 488 27.52 -0.51 -16.49
C VAL A 488 28.34 -1.34 -17.48
N GLU A 489 29.52 -0.87 -17.86
CA GLU A 489 30.40 -1.59 -18.81
C GLU A 489 30.76 -2.99 -18.29
N SER A 490 31.03 -3.12 -17.00
CA SER A 490 31.33 -4.41 -16.37
C SER A 490 30.12 -5.35 -16.36
N MET A 491 28.92 -4.81 -16.09
CA MET A 491 27.67 -5.58 -16.18
C MET A 491 27.34 -5.99 -17.62
N GLU A 492 27.57 -5.13 -18.61
CA GLU A 492 27.32 -5.45 -20.02
C GLU A 492 28.21 -6.59 -20.52
N LYS A 493 29.47 -6.67 -20.06
CA LYS A 493 30.36 -7.80 -20.38
C LYS A 493 29.82 -9.15 -19.93
N ILE A 494 29.05 -9.21 -18.84
CA ILE A 494 28.38 -10.46 -18.40
C ILE A 494 27.44 -10.99 -19.48
N LYS A 495 26.75 -10.12 -20.23
CA LYS A 495 25.85 -10.54 -21.31
C LYS A 495 26.58 -11.28 -22.43
N ASN A 496 27.87 -11.02 -22.60
CA ASN A 496 28.73 -11.63 -23.62
C ASN A 496 29.42 -12.92 -23.15
N LEU A 497 29.23 -13.34 -21.89
CA LEU A 497 29.78 -14.60 -21.36
C LEU A 497 28.89 -15.82 -21.65
N LYS A 498 27.63 -15.59 -22.07
CA LYS A 498 26.68 -16.62 -22.49
C LYS A 498 26.90 -16.96 -23.96
#